data_AF-A0A127M321-F1
#
_entry.id   AF-A0A127M321-F1
#
_cell.length_a   1.000
_cell.length_b   1.000
_cell.length_c   1.000
_cell.angle_alpha   90.00
_cell.angle_beta   90.00
_cell.angle_gamma   90.00
#
_symmetry.space_group_name_H-M   'P 1'
#
loop_
_entity.id
_entity.type
_entity.pdbx_description
1 polymer ?
#
loop_
_entity_poly.entity_id
_entity_poly.type
_entity_poly.pdbx_seq_one_letter_code
_entity_poly.pdbx_strand_id
1 'polypeptide(L)'
;MRSTLVFCVALSLQWFISSAVANEQTPNSLGDSATIPADPVFTPNPRKNPSLNIDFDKNGSAAGNTEVAITLLGQDILRGSFERLYWTAGQAVAGLAMPTPVLVAAGTNPGPTLCLTAAVHGDELNGVETIRRVMFSLESDKLNGVVIGVPIVNMHGFRRSSRYLPDRRDLNRYFPGDPKGSSAGRIAYSFFNEVISHCDRLIDIHTGSFHRTNLTQLRGNLGKESVAQFSRMFHDVTVIDGAGAPGTLRRASVDAGIPAVILEAGEPLRLQLKEVKQSVNGIKAVMHHLNMIDDKPQRAPKQNVFYKSTWLRADQSGVFLSEAKLGQNVKKGDILGSVTDPITNRSSVIRSSVDGQIIGLALNQMVMPGFAAYHVGIAADVKKVAADKVADSVVAEALEPVAENMKEVAREAAQKAAKTSNDPKAVDAAVRKAIKDNAKNTSQLVDEPPRTKSGGEPETEGAKEPAMSIRPNDEMEEHPE
;
A
#
# COMPACT_ATOMS: atom_id res chain seq x y z
N MET A 1 50.43 -27.62 38.45
CA MET A 1 49.38 -28.58 38.84
C MET A 1 49.28 -28.58 40.36
N ARG A 2 48.06 -28.44 40.92
CA ARG A 2 47.74 -28.44 42.37
C ARG A 2 48.52 -27.36 43.16
N SER A 3 48.18 -26.07 43.04
CA SER A 3 47.45 -25.38 44.13
C SER A 3 46.70 -24.11 43.70
N THR A 4 46.55 -23.85 42.40
CA THR A 4 45.80 -22.66 41.89
C THR A 4 44.33 -22.97 41.56
N LEU A 5 43.86 -24.19 41.85
CA LEU A 5 42.50 -24.65 41.51
C LEU A 5 41.53 -24.69 42.71
N VAL A 6 41.98 -24.33 43.91
CA VAL A 6 41.13 -24.37 45.13
C VAL A 6 40.63 -22.99 45.56
N PHE A 7 41.19 -21.90 45.01
CA PHE A 7 40.75 -20.53 45.37
C PHE A 7 39.69 -19.92 44.44
N CYS A 8 39.42 -20.51 43.27
CA CYS A 8 38.39 -20.02 42.33
C CYS A 8 37.02 -20.70 42.47
N VAL A 9 36.89 -21.76 43.28
CA VAL A 9 35.60 -22.44 43.54
C VAL A 9 34.88 -21.88 44.78
N ALA A 10 35.58 -21.12 45.62
CA ALA A 10 35.02 -20.55 46.85
C ALA A 10 34.31 -19.19 46.68
N LEU A 11 34.45 -18.51 45.54
CA LEU A 11 33.70 -17.27 45.24
C LEU A 11 32.42 -17.49 44.42
N SER A 12 32.16 -18.72 43.96
CA SER A 12 30.98 -19.06 43.15
C SER A 12 29.87 -19.78 43.92
N LEU A 13 30.05 -20.09 45.21
CA LEU A 13 29.05 -20.81 46.01
C LEU A 13 28.13 -19.91 46.86
N GLN A 14 28.40 -18.60 46.95
CA GLN A 14 27.57 -17.67 47.73
C GLN A 14 26.46 -16.98 46.92
N TRP A 15 26.37 -17.27 45.62
CA TRP A 15 25.33 -16.72 44.73
C TRP A 15 24.24 -17.73 44.35
N PHE A 16 24.34 -18.98 44.83
CA PHE A 16 23.38 -20.06 44.53
C PHE A 16 22.52 -20.51 45.72
N ILE A 17 22.55 -19.82 46.86
CA ILE A 17 21.69 -20.12 48.03
C ILE A 17 20.81 -18.91 48.42
N SER A 18 20.16 -18.29 47.44
CA SER A 18 19.04 -17.36 47.70
C SER A 18 17.88 -17.51 46.71
N SER A 19 17.75 -18.67 46.06
CA SER A 19 16.63 -18.95 45.15
C SER A 19 16.06 -20.36 45.34
N ALA A 20 16.03 -20.81 46.60
CA ALA A 20 15.45 -22.11 46.95
C ALA A 20 14.77 -22.12 48.33
N VAL A 21 14.18 -21.01 48.79
CA VAL A 21 13.14 -21.02 49.84
C VAL A 21 12.26 -19.78 49.65
N ALA A 22 11.24 -19.88 48.80
CA ALA A 22 10.07 -19.00 48.81
C ALA A 22 9.05 -19.51 47.79
N ASN A 23 8.58 -20.75 47.99
CA ASN A 23 7.36 -21.22 47.35
C ASN A 23 6.54 -21.95 48.42
N GLU A 24 5.87 -21.16 49.25
CA GLU A 24 4.67 -21.54 50.00
C GLU A 24 4.17 -20.29 50.73
N GLN A 25 3.32 -19.51 50.06
CA GLN A 25 2.31 -18.69 50.73
C GLN A 25 1.15 -18.38 49.78
N THR A 26 -0.03 -18.72 50.28
CA THR A 26 -1.36 -18.59 49.70
C THR A 26 -1.74 -17.14 49.40
N PRO A 27 -2.73 -16.89 48.51
CA PRO A 27 -2.94 -15.59 47.89
C PRO A 27 -3.61 -14.61 48.88
N ASN A 28 -2.91 -13.54 49.25
CA ASN A 28 -3.52 -12.39 49.92
C ASN A 28 -3.73 -11.24 48.94
N SER A 29 -5.00 -10.83 48.90
CA SER A 29 -5.63 -9.62 48.38
C SER A 29 -4.76 -8.57 47.66
N LEU A 30 -5.24 -8.24 46.45
CA LEU A 30 -5.01 -6.99 45.73
C LEU A 30 -4.98 -5.77 46.65
N GLY A 31 -3.87 -5.05 46.64
CA GLY A 31 -3.72 -3.74 47.28
C GLY A 31 -2.47 -3.02 46.76
N ASP A 32 -2.72 -1.91 46.07
CA ASP A 32 -1.78 -0.83 45.71
C ASP A 32 -0.63 -1.15 44.74
N SER A 33 -1.00 -1.19 43.44
CA SER A 33 -0.07 -0.85 42.36
C SER A 33 -0.23 0.62 41.99
N ALA A 34 0.89 1.33 41.96
CA ALA A 34 1.02 2.72 41.52
C ALA A 34 0.24 2.99 40.23
N THR A 35 -0.50 4.10 40.24
CA THR A 35 -1.31 4.61 39.13
C THR A 35 -0.44 4.91 37.91
N ILE A 36 -0.38 3.95 36.99
CA ILE A 36 -0.12 4.22 35.57
C ILE A 36 -1.21 5.20 35.14
N PRO A 37 -0.90 6.34 34.49
CA PRO A 37 -1.95 7.19 33.95
C PRO A 37 -2.76 6.34 32.98
N ALA A 38 -4.02 6.08 33.33
CA ALA A 38 -4.94 5.39 32.46
C ALA A 38 -4.95 6.16 31.13
N ASP A 39 -4.55 5.49 30.05
CA ASP A 39 -5.00 5.91 28.73
C ASP A 39 -6.50 6.21 28.84
N PRO A 40 -7.01 7.33 28.31
CA PRO A 40 -8.42 7.64 28.42
C PRO A 40 -9.17 6.43 27.91
N VAL A 41 -9.86 5.74 28.83
CA VAL A 41 -10.77 4.65 28.53
C VAL A 41 -11.59 5.17 27.38
N PHE A 42 -11.59 4.46 26.25
CA PHE A 42 -12.43 4.81 25.13
C PHE A 42 -13.87 4.84 25.65
N THR A 43 -14.35 6.05 25.96
CA THR A 43 -15.76 6.31 26.12
C THR A 43 -16.29 6.24 24.71
N PRO A 44 -17.16 5.26 24.37
CA PRO A 44 -17.88 5.31 23.11
C PRO A 44 -18.44 6.71 23.01
N ASN A 45 -18.19 7.41 21.89
CA ASN A 45 -18.85 8.68 21.66
C ASN A 45 -20.35 8.41 21.87
N PRO A 46 -21.02 9.02 22.87
CA PRO A 46 -22.41 8.76 23.10
C PRO A 46 -23.14 9.37 21.91
N ARG A 47 -23.34 8.57 20.85
CA ARG A 47 -24.26 8.96 19.79
C ARG A 47 -25.58 9.24 20.45
N LYS A 48 -26.27 10.28 20.00
CA LYS A 48 -27.62 10.61 20.47
C LYS A 48 -28.59 9.43 20.31
N ASN A 49 -28.29 8.46 19.46
CA ASN A 49 -29.11 7.27 19.28
C ASN A 49 -28.43 5.96 19.75
N PRO A 50 -28.70 5.51 20.99
CA PRO A 50 -28.19 4.24 21.53
C PRO A 50 -28.83 2.98 20.92
N SER A 51 -29.89 3.10 20.09
CA SER A 51 -30.61 1.93 19.55
C SER A 51 -30.05 1.39 18.24
N LEU A 52 -29.06 2.04 17.61
CA LEU A 52 -28.50 1.62 16.32
C LEU A 52 -28.01 0.17 16.31
N ASN A 53 -27.44 -0.33 17.41
CA ASN A 53 -27.02 -1.74 17.51
C ASN A 53 -28.16 -2.76 17.39
N ILE A 54 -29.40 -2.35 17.70
CA ILE A 54 -30.61 -3.19 17.72
C ILE A 54 -31.48 -2.90 16.48
N ASP A 55 -31.41 -1.68 15.94
CA ASP A 55 -32.16 -1.24 14.76
C ASP A 55 -31.36 -1.29 13.44
N PHE A 56 -30.10 -1.79 13.43
CA PHE A 56 -29.28 -1.87 12.19
C PHE A 56 -29.94 -2.60 11.02
N ASP A 57 -30.81 -3.58 11.29
CA ASP A 57 -31.53 -4.35 10.25
C ASP A 57 -32.93 -3.78 9.95
N LYS A 58 -33.37 -2.76 10.69
CA LYS A 58 -34.55 -1.97 10.32
C LYS A 58 -34.01 -0.79 9.54
N ASN A 59 -34.25 -0.75 8.23
CA ASN A 59 -33.95 0.41 7.37
C ASN A 59 -34.15 1.69 8.17
N GLY A 60 -33.04 2.32 8.53
CA GLY A 60 -33.01 3.55 9.29
C GLY A 60 -33.44 4.67 8.36
N SER A 61 -34.71 4.65 7.96
CA SER A 61 -35.39 5.72 7.26
C SER A 61 -35.25 6.94 8.15
N ALA A 62 -34.23 7.75 7.89
CA ALA A 62 -34.24 9.14 8.27
C ALA A 62 -35.54 9.70 7.70
N ALA A 63 -36.50 9.98 8.58
CA ALA A 63 -37.82 10.44 8.19
C ALA A 63 -37.66 11.72 7.36
N GLY A 64 -37.90 11.62 6.04
CA GLY A 64 -38.19 12.78 5.18
C GLY A 64 -37.33 12.99 3.94
N ASN A 65 -36.16 12.35 3.77
CA ASN A 65 -35.33 12.60 2.59
C ASN A 65 -35.40 11.44 1.58
N THR A 66 -35.93 11.71 0.39
CA THR A 66 -36.05 10.73 -0.71
C THR A 66 -34.94 10.88 -1.75
N GLU A 67 -34.00 11.81 -1.57
CA GLU A 67 -32.92 12.01 -2.52
C GLU A 67 -31.87 10.89 -2.39
N VAL A 68 -31.56 10.25 -3.51
CA VAL A 68 -30.52 9.22 -3.59
C VAL A 68 -29.14 9.88 -3.57
N ALA A 69 -28.31 9.52 -2.60
CA ALA A 69 -26.92 9.95 -2.51
C ALA A 69 -26.02 9.15 -3.45
N ILE A 70 -26.21 7.83 -3.48
CA ILE A 70 -25.44 6.88 -4.31
C ILE A 70 -26.24 5.58 -4.49
N THR A 71 -26.10 4.94 -5.66
CA THR A 71 -26.53 3.55 -5.87
C THR A 71 -25.32 2.64 -5.75
N LEU A 72 -25.35 1.67 -4.83
CA LEU A 72 -24.24 0.76 -4.57
C LEU A 72 -24.79 -0.66 -4.34
N LEU A 73 -24.14 -1.67 -4.93
CA LEU A 73 -24.56 -3.08 -4.83
C LEU A 73 -26.04 -3.30 -5.20
N GLY A 74 -26.54 -2.53 -6.17
CA GLY A 74 -27.93 -2.59 -6.64
C GLY A 74 -28.96 -1.99 -5.67
N GLN A 75 -28.53 -1.23 -4.66
CA GLN A 75 -29.41 -0.56 -3.70
C GLN A 75 -29.17 0.95 -3.70
N ASP A 76 -30.26 1.72 -3.65
CA ASP A 76 -30.21 3.17 -3.52
C ASP A 76 -30.03 3.56 -2.06
N ILE A 77 -28.99 4.35 -1.80
CA ILE A 77 -28.67 4.88 -0.47
C ILE A 77 -29.12 6.33 -0.41
N LEU A 78 -30.07 6.61 0.48
CA LEU A 78 -30.66 7.93 0.62
C LEU A 78 -29.73 8.89 1.37
N ARG A 79 -29.84 10.18 1.07
CA ARG A 79 -29.12 11.21 1.82
C ARG A 79 -29.50 11.23 3.30
N GLY A 80 -28.52 11.45 4.16
CA GLY A 80 -28.70 11.47 5.61
C GLY A 80 -28.83 10.09 6.25
N SER A 81 -28.61 8.99 5.51
CA SER A 81 -28.71 7.63 6.05
C SER A 81 -27.37 7.04 6.46
N PHE A 82 -27.43 5.94 7.22
CA PHE A 82 -26.30 5.08 7.51
C PHE A 82 -26.76 3.64 7.30
N GLU A 83 -26.26 2.99 6.25
CA GLU A 83 -26.73 1.70 5.80
C GLU A 83 -25.63 0.63 5.89
N ARG A 84 -26.06 -0.63 6.00
CA ARG A 84 -25.18 -1.80 5.89
C ARG A 84 -25.64 -2.64 4.71
N LEU A 85 -24.80 -2.66 3.69
CA LEU A 85 -24.96 -3.52 2.52
C LEU A 85 -24.12 -4.79 2.68
N TYR A 86 -24.35 -5.73 1.78
CA TYR A 86 -23.63 -6.99 1.76
C TYR A 86 -23.12 -7.28 0.35
N TRP A 87 -21.81 -7.24 0.19
CA TRP A 87 -21.15 -7.65 -1.05
C TRP A 87 -20.88 -9.16 -1.01
N THR A 88 -21.06 -9.83 -2.15
CA THR A 88 -20.63 -11.23 -2.33
C THR A 88 -19.93 -11.33 -3.67
N ALA A 89 -18.83 -12.10 -3.75
CA ALA A 89 -18.10 -12.30 -4.99
C ALA A 89 -18.85 -13.15 -6.05
N GLY A 90 -20.15 -13.43 -5.86
CA GLY A 90 -21.04 -14.06 -6.86
C GLY A 90 -20.71 -15.49 -7.31
N GLN A 91 -19.77 -16.18 -6.65
CA GLN A 91 -19.23 -17.48 -7.13
C GLN A 91 -19.27 -18.59 -6.07
N ALA A 92 -19.93 -18.37 -4.93
CA ALA A 92 -20.01 -19.37 -3.86
C ALA A 92 -21.23 -20.29 -4.05
N VAL A 93 -21.05 -21.59 -3.76
CA VAL A 93 -22.17 -22.52 -3.62
C VAL A 93 -23.07 -22.03 -2.48
N ALA A 94 -24.39 -22.20 -2.63
CA ALA A 94 -25.35 -21.88 -1.58
C ALA A 94 -24.92 -22.51 -0.24
N GLY A 95 -24.95 -21.70 0.85
CA GLY A 95 -24.48 -22.11 2.17
C GLY A 95 -22.98 -21.91 2.45
N LEU A 96 -22.16 -21.68 1.41
CA LEU A 96 -20.74 -21.29 1.54
C LEU A 96 -20.48 -19.83 1.21
N ALA A 97 -21.48 -19.12 0.69
CA ALA A 97 -21.41 -17.69 0.49
C ALA A 97 -21.12 -17.00 1.83
N MET A 98 -20.08 -16.17 1.85
CA MET A 98 -19.79 -15.30 2.99
C MET A 98 -20.02 -13.85 2.56
N PRO A 99 -21.20 -13.31 2.83
CA PRO A 99 -21.48 -11.90 2.61
C PRO A 99 -20.51 -11.05 3.41
N THR A 100 -19.91 -10.08 2.74
CA THR A 100 -18.97 -9.13 3.34
C THR A 100 -19.72 -7.81 3.60
N PRO A 101 -19.83 -7.38 4.86
CA PRO A 101 -20.48 -6.12 5.18
C PRO A 101 -19.78 -4.92 4.55
N VAL A 102 -20.56 -4.07 3.88
CA VAL A 102 -20.14 -2.78 3.34
C VAL A 102 -20.96 -1.71 4.06
N LEU A 103 -20.31 -0.89 4.87
CA LEU A 103 -20.95 0.19 5.62
C LEU A 103 -20.98 1.45 4.76
N VAL A 104 -22.12 2.12 4.67
CA VAL A 104 -22.28 3.35 3.88
C VAL A 104 -22.86 4.44 4.75
N ALA A 105 -22.11 5.52 4.98
CA ALA A 105 -22.61 6.73 5.60
C ALA A 105 -22.84 7.78 4.51
N ALA A 106 -24.09 8.16 4.29
CA ALA A 106 -24.46 9.14 3.28
C ALA A 106 -24.86 10.46 3.94
N GLY A 107 -24.15 11.53 3.58
CA GLY A 107 -24.39 12.88 4.05
C GLY A 107 -25.72 13.46 3.57
N THR A 108 -26.22 14.47 4.29
CA THR A 108 -27.38 15.28 3.86
C THR A 108 -27.05 16.20 2.70
N ASN A 109 -25.78 16.60 2.54
CA ASN A 109 -25.34 17.45 1.44
C ASN A 109 -24.50 16.66 0.42
N PRO A 110 -24.48 17.10 -0.86
CA PRO A 110 -23.55 16.58 -1.86
C PRO A 110 -22.08 16.75 -1.46
N GLY A 111 -21.22 15.88 -1.96
CA GLY A 111 -19.79 15.86 -1.69
C GLY A 111 -19.14 14.60 -2.26
N PRO A 112 -17.83 14.40 -2.05
CA PRO A 112 -17.11 13.27 -2.62
C PRO A 112 -17.46 11.94 -1.92
N THR A 113 -17.19 10.83 -2.61
CA THR A 113 -17.23 9.47 -2.07
C THR A 113 -15.83 9.03 -1.63
N LEU A 114 -15.60 8.92 -0.31
CA LEU A 114 -14.36 8.41 0.27
C LEU A 114 -14.52 6.94 0.66
N CYS A 115 -13.67 6.08 0.12
CA CYS A 115 -13.67 4.66 0.45
C CYS A 115 -12.54 4.28 1.39
N LEU A 116 -12.86 3.48 2.39
CA LEU A 116 -11.94 2.91 3.36
C LEU A 116 -12.02 1.38 3.28
N THR A 117 -10.90 0.72 3.02
CA THR A 117 -10.82 -0.74 3.02
C THR A 117 -9.78 -1.22 4.01
N ALA A 118 -10.04 -2.35 4.65
CA ALA A 118 -9.06 -3.02 5.50
C ALA A 118 -9.20 -4.53 5.41
N ALA A 119 -8.20 -5.22 5.95
CA ALA A 119 -8.09 -6.66 5.95
C ALA A 119 -8.32 -7.29 4.56
N VAL A 120 -7.75 -6.68 3.52
CA VAL A 120 -7.48 -7.37 2.24
C VAL A 120 -6.56 -8.57 2.50
N HIS A 121 -5.67 -8.44 3.48
CA HIS A 121 -5.02 -9.55 4.17
C HIS A 121 -5.73 -9.77 5.51
N GLY A 122 -6.19 -10.99 5.78
CA GLY A 122 -7.07 -11.27 6.92
C GLY A 122 -6.40 -11.18 8.30
N ASP A 123 -5.08 -11.11 8.37
CA ASP A 123 -4.31 -10.98 9.61
C ASP A 123 -4.07 -9.52 10.04
N GLU A 124 -4.54 -8.53 9.29
CA GLU A 124 -4.19 -7.11 9.50
C GLU A 124 -5.30 -6.37 10.27
N LEU A 125 -5.25 -6.41 11.60
CA LEU A 125 -6.36 -6.01 12.49
C LEU A 125 -6.52 -4.50 12.71
N ASN A 126 -5.43 -3.72 12.66
CA ASN A 126 -5.49 -2.29 12.98
C ASN A 126 -6.39 -1.49 12.04
N GLY A 127 -6.46 -1.87 10.76
CA GLY A 127 -7.36 -1.25 9.79
C GLY A 127 -8.83 -1.52 10.09
N VAL A 128 -9.18 -2.73 10.55
CA VAL A 128 -10.54 -3.10 10.93
C VAL A 128 -11.08 -2.17 12.02
N GLU A 129 -10.31 -1.99 13.09
CA GLU A 129 -10.66 -1.11 14.21
C GLU A 129 -10.65 0.37 13.80
N THR A 130 -9.74 0.78 12.93
CA THR A 130 -9.68 2.15 12.39
C THR A 130 -10.96 2.48 11.63
N ILE A 131 -11.37 1.63 10.67
CA ILE A 131 -12.60 1.83 9.89
C ILE A 131 -13.81 1.82 10.80
N ARG A 132 -13.89 0.88 11.77
CA ARG A 132 -14.97 0.85 12.74
C ARG A 132 -15.06 2.18 13.49
N ARG A 133 -13.96 2.73 14.00
CA ARG A 133 -13.97 4.03 14.71
C ARG A 133 -14.38 5.18 13.82
N VAL A 134 -13.86 5.25 12.59
CA VAL A 134 -14.22 6.31 11.64
C VAL A 134 -15.71 6.22 11.31
N MET A 135 -16.15 5.10 10.72
CA MET A 135 -17.54 4.90 10.30
C MET A 135 -18.50 5.12 11.47
N PHE A 136 -18.17 4.57 12.65
CA PHE A 136 -19.07 4.67 13.77
C PHE A 136 -19.00 5.99 14.54
N SER A 137 -18.15 6.93 14.12
CA SER A 137 -18.14 8.30 14.63
C SER A 137 -18.90 9.29 13.75
N LEU A 138 -19.32 8.87 12.54
CA LEU A 138 -20.00 9.75 11.60
C LEU A 138 -21.46 9.98 12.01
N GLU A 139 -21.87 11.23 11.87
CA GLU A 139 -23.24 11.72 12.00
C GLU A 139 -23.69 12.14 10.60
N SER A 140 -24.58 11.37 9.96
CA SER A 140 -24.97 11.57 8.55
C SER A 140 -25.63 12.93 8.29
N ASP A 141 -26.23 13.55 9.30
CA ASP A 141 -26.79 14.91 9.26
C ASP A 141 -25.73 16.02 9.20
N LYS A 142 -24.48 15.71 9.56
CA LYS A 142 -23.32 16.63 9.55
C LYS A 142 -22.25 16.23 8.52
N LEU A 143 -22.55 15.24 7.68
CA LEU A 143 -21.63 14.73 6.67
C LEU A 143 -21.99 15.35 5.31
N ASN A 144 -20.97 15.74 4.53
CA ASN A 144 -21.12 16.07 3.12
C ASN A 144 -20.50 14.94 2.27
N GLY A 145 -21.21 14.48 1.25
CA GLY A 145 -20.77 13.35 0.42
C GLY A 145 -21.05 11.99 1.05
N VAL A 146 -20.24 10.99 0.73
CA VAL A 146 -20.45 9.58 1.13
C VAL A 146 -19.16 8.99 1.67
N VAL A 147 -19.24 8.20 2.74
CA VAL A 147 -18.14 7.36 3.19
C VAL A 147 -18.55 5.89 3.06
N ILE A 148 -17.77 5.12 2.30
CA ILE A 148 -17.93 3.67 2.18
C ILE A 148 -16.82 3.00 2.98
N GLY A 149 -17.18 2.20 3.97
CA GLY A 149 -16.25 1.44 4.80
C GLY A 149 -16.42 -0.05 4.60
N VAL A 150 -15.35 -0.74 4.20
CA VAL A 150 -15.28 -2.21 4.17
C VAL A 150 -14.22 -2.66 5.18
N PRO A 151 -14.59 -2.89 6.45
CA PRO A 151 -13.63 -3.24 7.49
C PRO A 151 -12.86 -4.53 7.22
N ILE A 152 -13.50 -5.50 6.54
CA ILE A 152 -12.91 -6.81 6.27
C ILE A 152 -13.22 -7.21 4.83
N VAL A 153 -12.29 -6.97 3.91
CA VAL A 153 -12.45 -7.38 2.50
C VAL A 153 -12.28 -8.90 2.34
N ASN A 154 -11.20 -9.46 2.88
CA ASN A 154 -10.90 -10.88 2.77
C ASN A 154 -11.46 -11.65 3.96
N MET A 155 -12.78 -11.84 3.95
CA MET A 155 -13.50 -12.53 5.02
C MET A 155 -13.04 -13.99 5.20
N HIS A 156 -12.55 -14.64 4.14
CA HIS A 156 -11.94 -15.96 4.25
C HIS A 156 -10.62 -15.95 5.03
N GLY A 157 -9.71 -15.04 4.68
CA GLY A 157 -8.42 -14.90 5.37
C GLY A 157 -8.62 -14.53 6.83
N PHE A 158 -9.54 -13.61 7.10
CA PHE A 158 -9.76 -13.06 8.44
C PHE A 158 -10.23 -14.13 9.44
N ARG A 159 -11.14 -15.03 9.07
CA ARG A 159 -11.56 -16.16 9.93
C ARG A 159 -10.42 -17.12 10.29
N ARG A 160 -9.34 -17.13 9.50
CA ARG A 160 -8.17 -17.98 9.70
C ARG A 160 -6.97 -17.22 10.24
N SER A 161 -7.12 -15.93 10.58
CA SER A 161 -6.01 -15.03 10.91
C SER A 161 -4.88 -15.14 9.87
N SER A 162 -5.26 -15.13 8.59
CA SER A 162 -4.37 -15.42 7.48
C SER A 162 -4.38 -14.30 6.45
N ARG A 163 -3.18 -13.93 6.01
CA ARG A 163 -2.96 -13.06 4.86
C ARG A 163 -3.66 -13.53 3.59
N TYR A 164 -3.80 -14.84 3.41
CA TYR A 164 -4.17 -15.45 2.14
C TYR A 164 -5.64 -15.89 2.06
N LEU A 165 -6.13 -15.97 0.84
CA LEU A 165 -7.35 -16.72 0.50
C LEU A 165 -7.19 -18.22 0.81
N PRO A 166 -8.28 -19.01 0.86
CA PRO A 166 -8.21 -20.44 1.19
C PRO A 166 -7.31 -21.24 0.25
N ASP A 167 -7.19 -20.80 -1.00
CA ASP A 167 -6.32 -21.38 -2.03
C ASP A 167 -4.88 -20.84 -2.00
N ARG A 168 -4.49 -20.19 -0.88
CA ARG A 168 -3.16 -19.61 -0.60
C ARG A 168 -2.76 -18.42 -1.47
N ARG A 169 -3.67 -17.88 -2.29
CA ARG A 169 -3.38 -16.69 -3.09
C ARG A 169 -3.47 -15.43 -2.24
N ASP A 170 -2.55 -14.49 -2.50
CA ASP A 170 -2.61 -13.14 -1.96
C ASP A 170 -3.58 -12.32 -2.82
N LEU A 171 -4.77 -11.99 -2.29
CA LEU A 171 -5.79 -11.22 -3.01
C LEU A 171 -5.24 -9.90 -3.55
N ASN A 172 -4.31 -9.27 -2.83
CA ASN A 172 -3.68 -8.01 -3.22
C ASN A 172 -2.60 -8.18 -4.32
N ARG A 173 -2.66 -9.25 -5.11
CA ARG A 173 -1.90 -9.46 -6.35
C ARG A 173 -2.79 -9.69 -7.57
N TYR A 174 -4.11 -9.57 -7.39
CA TYR A 174 -5.09 -9.88 -8.43
C TYR A 174 -5.95 -8.70 -8.85
N PHE A 175 -5.81 -7.50 -8.29
CA PHE A 175 -6.59 -6.32 -8.70
C PHE A 175 -6.10 -5.75 -10.05
N PRO A 176 -6.99 -5.19 -10.90
CA PRO A 176 -8.44 -5.00 -10.69
C PRO A 176 -9.27 -6.28 -10.83
N GLY A 177 -8.68 -7.41 -11.20
CA GLY A 177 -9.34 -8.70 -11.30
C GLY A 177 -9.46 -9.23 -12.72
N ASP A 178 -9.96 -10.45 -12.81
CA ASP A 178 -10.33 -11.12 -14.07
C ASP A 178 -11.60 -11.95 -13.84
N PRO A 179 -12.74 -11.62 -14.48
CA PRO A 179 -14.00 -12.32 -14.29
C PRO A 179 -13.96 -13.76 -14.83
N LYS A 180 -13.00 -14.07 -15.69
CA LYS A 180 -12.77 -15.41 -16.25
C LYS A 180 -11.59 -16.12 -15.57
N GLY A 181 -10.84 -15.41 -14.73
CA GLY A 181 -9.63 -15.90 -14.09
C GLY A 181 -9.86 -16.83 -12.91
N SER A 182 -8.83 -16.94 -12.07
CA SER A 182 -8.89 -17.70 -10.82
C SER A 182 -9.91 -17.16 -9.81
N SER A 183 -10.23 -17.94 -8.78
CA SER A 183 -11.05 -17.48 -7.64
C SER A 183 -10.61 -16.09 -7.13
N ALA A 184 -9.33 -15.90 -6.83
CA ALA A 184 -8.79 -14.61 -6.41
C ALA A 184 -9.01 -13.48 -7.44
N GLY A 185 -8.84 -13.78 -8.73
CA GLY A 185 -9.09 -12.84 -9.83
C GLY A 185 -10.56 -12.43 -9.95
N ARG A 186 -11.48 -13.37 -9.76
CA ARG A 186 -12.93 -13.11 -9.81
C ARG A 186 -13.42 -12.34 -8.59
N ILE A 187 -12.91 -12.68 -7.41
CA ILE A 187 -13.15 -11.94 -6.16
C ILE A 187 -12.66 -10.50 -6.32
N ALA A 188 -11.42 -10.31 -6.79
CA ALA A 188 -10.87 -8.98 -7.03
C ALA A 188 -11.70 -8.20 -8.06
N TYR A 189 -12.12 -8.85 -9.15
CA TYR A 189 -12.94 -8.23 -10.20
C TYR A 189 -14.29 -7.75 -9.67
N SER A 190 -15.02 -8.61 -8.96
CA SER A 190 -16.30 -8.25 -8.38
C SER A 190 -16.15 -7.11 -7.36
N PHE A 191 -15.19 -7.22 -6.43
CA PHE A 191 -14.98 -6.16 -5.44
C PHE A 191 -14.58 -4.82 -6.07
N PHE A 192 -13.71 -4.85 -7.08
CA PHE A 192 -13.26 -3.65 -7.75
C PHE A 192 -14.40 -2.95 -8.50
N ASN A 193 -15.19 -3.71 -9.26
CA ASN A 193 -16.24 -3.14 -10.11
C ASN A 193 -17.54 -2.81 -9.36
N GLU A 194 -17.85 -3.51 -8.27
CA GLU A 194 -19.11 -3.32 -7.55
C GLU A 194 -18.97 -2.41 -6.32
N VAL A 195 -17.74 -2.13 -5.88
CA VAL A 195 -17.46 -1.27 -4.71
C VAL A 195 -16.48 -0.16 -5.06
N ILE A 196 -15.28 -0.50 -5.53
CA ILE A 196 -14.17 0.47 -5.64
C ILE A 196 -14.36 1.47 -6.78
N SER A 197 -14.93 1.04 -7.91
CA SER A 197 -15.25 1.89 -9.07
C SER A 197 -16.21 3.05 -8.76
N HIS A 198 -16.94 2.96 -7.66
CA HIS A 198 -17.90 3.97 -7.20
C HIS A 198 -17.27 5.04 -6.29
N CYS A 199 -15.96 4.94 -6.02
CA CYS A 199 -15.24 5.81 -5.11
C CYS A 199 -14.54 6.95 -5.85
N ASP A 200 -14.54 8.15 -5.28
CA ASP A 200 -13.69 9.24 -5.77
C ASP A 200 -12.25 9.10 -5.27
N ARG A 201 -12.06 8.53 -4.07
CA ARG A 201 -10.75 8.31 -3.43
C ARG A 201 -10.75 7.05 -2.58
N LEU A 202 -9.60 6.40 -2.46
CA LEU A 202 -9.45 5.15 -1.69
C LEU A 202 -8.31 5.22 -0.67
N ILE A 203 -8.61 4.84 0.57
CA ILE A 203 -7.63 4.57 1.63
C ILE A 203 -7.68 3.07 1.94
N ASP A 204 -6.64 2.34 1.53
CA ASP A 204 -6.51 0.91 1.81
C ASP A 204 -5.57 0.69 2.98
N ILE A 205 -6.09 0.22 4.12
CA ILE A 205 -5.35 0.16 5.38
C ILE A 205 -4.73 -1.23 5.53
N HIS A 206 -3.40 -1.25 5.66
CA HIS A 206 -2.57 -2.45 5.83
C HIS A 206 -1.77 -2.38 7.13
N THR A 207 -1.06 -3.45 7.46
CA THR A 207 -0.01 -3.45 8.47
C THR A 207 1.26 -4.10 7.92
N GLY A 208 2.32 -4.18 8.74
CA GLY A 208 3.49 -4.99 8.44
C GLY A 208 3.12 -6.43 8.07
N SER A 209 3.83 -7.03 7.14
CA SER A 209 3.58 -8.43 6.75
C SER A 209 4.24 -9.39 7.73
N PHE A 210 3.52 -10.45 8.13
CA PHE A 210 4.03 -11.50 9.01
C PHE A 210 4.64 -10.91 10.30
N HIS A 211 5.84 -11.32 10.71
CA HIS A 211 6.51 -10.78 11.88
C HIS A 211 7.29 -9.50 11.56
N ARG A 212 6.61 -8.48 11.02
CA ARG A 212 7.15 -7.13 10.78
C ARG A 212 6.21 -6.06 11.32
N THR A 213 6.79 -4.92 11.66
CA THR A 213 6.05 -3.72 12.05
C THR A 213 6.46 -2.54 11.18
N ASN A 214 5.50 -1.68 10.84
CA ASN A 214 5.69 -0.45 10.09
C ASN A 214 5.37 0.77 10.96
N LEU A 215 6.05 1.89 10.72
CA LEU A 215 5.56 3.19 11.20
C LEU A 215 4.15 3.38 10.63
N THR A 216 3.31 4.15 11.33
CA THR A 216 2.11 4.67 10.68
C THR A 216 2.53 5.55 9.52
N GLN A 217 2.28 5.07 8.30
CA GLN A 217 2.81 5.70 7.09
C GLN A 217 1.90 5.47 5.89
N LEU A 218 1.86 6.45 5.01
CA LEU A 218 1.24 6.35 3.70
C LEU A 218 2.22 5.76 2.70
N ARG A 219 1.69 5.00 1.74
CA ARG A 219 2.38 4.64 0.50
C ARG A 219 1.54 5.07 -0.68
N GLY A 220 2.09 5.91 -1.53
CA GLY A 220 1.39 6.50 -2.68
C GLY A 220 2.32 6.75 -3.86
N ASN A 221 1.78 6.77 -5.08
CA ASN A 221 2.53 7.19 -6.26
C ASN A 221 2.54 8.73 -6.31
N LEU A 222 3.53 9.37 -5.71
CA LEU A 222 3.61 10.83 -5.65
C LEU A 222 4.01 11.47 -6.99
N GLY A 223 4.29 10.66 -8.03
CA GLY A 223 4.41 11.16 -9.41
C GLY A 223 3.06 11.52 -10.04
N LYS A 224 1.93 11.08 -9.47
CA LYS A 224 0.58 11.50 -9.88
C LYS A 224 0.12 12.63 -8.95
N GLU A 225 -0.14 13.81 -9.50
CA GLU A 225 -0.46 15.00 -8.70
C GLU A 225 -1.71 14.78 -7.83
N SER A 226 -2.74 14.10 -8.33
CA SER A 226 -3.94 13.77 -7.56
C SER A 226 -3.65 12.93 -6.31
N VAL A 227 -2.70 11.99 -6.41
CA VAL A 227 -2.25 11.15 -5.28
C VAL A 227 -1.36 11.96 -4.33
N ALA A 228 -0.49 12.82 -4.86
CA ALA A 228 0.36 13.69 -4.06
C ALA A 228 -0.46 14.71 -3.24
N GLN A 229 -1.48 15.31 -3.83
CA GLN A 229 -2.44 16.16 -3.11
C GLN A 229 -3.18 15.37 -2.05
N PHE A 230 -3.66 14.18 -2.40
CA PHE A 230 -4.39 13.33 -1.46
C PHE A 230 -3.52 12.94 -0.25
N SER A 231 -2.24 12.58 -0.45
CA SER A 231 -1.35 12.23 0.66
C SER A 231 -1.07 13.40 1.62
N ARG A 232 -1.03 14.64 1.12
CA ARG A 232 -0.79 15.84 1.96
C ARG A 232 -1.92 16.11 2.95
N MET A 233 -3.12 15.57 2.69
CA MET A 233 -4.30 15.77 3.53
C MET A 233 -4.23 15.03 4.87
N PHE A 234 -3.37 14.01 5.01
CA PHE A 234 -3.27 13.17 6.22
C PHE A 234 -2.46 13.80 7.37
N HIS A 235 -1.90 14.99 7.19
CA HIS A 235 -1.12 15.69 8.22
C HIS A 235 0.01 14.81 8.78
N ASP A 236 0.12 14.50 10.07
CA ASP A 236 1.34 13.92 10.70
C ASP A 236 1.77 12.51 10.25
N VAL A 237 1.11 11.91 9.26
CA VAL A 237 1.45 10.58 8.75
C VAL A 237 2.63 10.66 7.76
N THR A 238 3.71 9.94 8.07
CA THR A 238 4.87 9.78 7.17
C THR A 238 4.45 9.30 5.79
N VAL A 239 5.05 9.79 4.71
CA VAL A 239 4.69 9.41 3.34
C VAL A 239 5.89 8.76 2.66
N ILE A 240 5.67 7.61 2.04
CA ILE A 240 6.65 6.93 1.19
C ILE A 240 6.13 6.95 -0.24
N ASP A 241 7.00 7.39 -1.14
CA ASP A 241 6.74 7.30 -2.55
C ASP A 241 6.92 5.88 -3.11
N GLY A 242 6.01 5.48 -3.99
CA GLY A 242 6.21 4.33 -4.84
C GLY A 242 5.00 4.04 -5.71
N ALA A 243 5.26 3.66 -6.96
CA ALA A 243 4.21 3.33 -7.93
C ALA A 243 3.30 2.18 -7.43
N GLY A 244 3.84 1.25 -6.64
CA GLY A 244 3.13 0.07 -6.15
C GLY A 244 3.27 -1.11 -7.09
N ALA A 245 3.22 -2.32 -6.54
CA ALA A 245 3.31 -3.52 -7.34
C ALA A 245 2.04 -3.68 -8.22
N PRO A 246 2.18 -4.18 -9.47
CA PRO A 246 1.04 -4.61 -10.26
C PRO A 246 0.19 -5.64 -9.49
N GLY A 247 -1.12 -5.63 -9.73
CA GLY A 247 -2.05 -6.53 -9.03
C GLY A 247 -2.51 -6.04 -7.66
N THR A 248 -1.97 -4.93 -7.14
CA THR A 248 -2.41 -4.38 -5.85
C THR A 248 -3.64 -3.49 -6.02
N LEU A 249 -4.52 -3.48 -5.02
CA LEU A 249 -5.74 -2.66 -5.02
C LEU A 249 -5.42 -1.18 -5.24
N ARG A 250 -4.46 -0.64 -4.48
CA ARG A 250 -3.99 0.74 -4.66
C ARG A 250 -3.55 1.05 -6.08
N ARG A 251 -2.74 0.17 -6.69
CA ARG A 251 -2.24 0.42 -8.06
C ARG A 251 -3.38 0.40 -9.06
N ALA A 252 -4.25 -0.61 -8.98
CA ALA A 252 -5.42 -0.74 -9.84
C ALA A 252 -6.37 0.46 -9.74
N SER A 253 -6.61 0.98 -8.53
CA SER A 253 -7.42 2.19 -8.33
C SER A 253 -6.81 3.42 -8.98
N VAL A 254 -5.50 3.65 -8.79
CA VAL A 254 -4.80 4.79 -9.42
C VAL A 254 -4.82 4.67 -10.94
N ASP A 255 -4.61 3.46 -11.48
CA ASP A 255 -4.65 3.21 -12.93
C ASP A 255 -6.08 3.42 -13.50
N ALA A 256 -7.13 3.19 -12.70
CA ALA A 256 -8.51 3.51 -13.04
C ALA A 256 -8.90 4.98 -12.80
N GLY A 257 -7.95 5.86 -12.44
CA GLY A 257 -8.19 7.28 -12.23
C GLY A 257 -8.66 7.66 -10.82
N ILE A 258 -8.74 6.70 -9.88
CA ILE A 258 -9.15 6.92 -8.49
C ILE A 258 -7.89 7.12 -7.63
N PRO A 259 -7.63 8.33 -7.10
CA PRO A 259 -6.48 8.56 -6.24
C PRO A 259 -6.55 7.65 -5.00
N ALA A 260 -5.52 6.80 -4.84
CA ALA A 260 -5.47 5.82 -3.78
C ALA A 260 -4.12 5.81 -3.06
N VAL A 261 -4.19 5.61 -1.74
CA VAL A 261 -3.02 5.43 -0.87
C VAL A 261 -3.20 4.17 -0.03
N ILE A 262 -2.08 3.54 0.33
CA ILE A 262 -2.07 2.57 1.41
C ILE A 262 -1.75 3.32 2.69
N LEU A 263 -2.48 3.05 3.77
CA LEU A 263 -2.13 3.46 5.13
C LEU A 263 -1.62 2.23 5.89
N GLU A 264 -0.32 2.14 6.08
CA GLU A 264 0.32 1.11 6.91
C GLU A 264 0.19 1.51 8.38
N ALA A 265 -0.23 0.59 9.25
CA ALA A 265 -0.42 0.85 10.67
C ALA A 265 0.08 -0.32 11.54
N GLY A 266 1.37 -0.33 11.89
CA GLY A 266 1.92 -1.28 12.87
C GLY A 266 2.20 -2.68 12.33
N GLU A 267 1.99 -3.70 13.17
CA GLU A 267 2.20 -5.13 12.96
C GLU A 267 0.86 -5.87 12.74
N PRO A 268 0.86 -7.07 12.13
CA PRO A 268 -0.35 -7.87 11.96
C PRO A 268 -0.66 -8.65 13.24
N LEU A 269 -1.81 -9.32 13.27
CA LEU A 269 -2.30 -10.21 14.31
C LEU A 269 -2.58 -9.55 15.68
N ARG A 270 -2.28 -8.25 15.84
CA ARG A 270 -2.45 -7.52 17.10
C ARG A 270 -3.11 -6.18 16.85
N LEU A 271 -3.86 -5.73 17.86
CA LEU A 271 -4.38 -4.37 17.90
C LEU A 271 -3.40 -3.46 18.62
N GLN A 272 -3.00 -2.38 17.96
CA GLN A 272 -2.12 -1.37 18.53
C GLN A 272 -2.81 -0.01 18.51
N LEU A 273 -3.30 0.40 19.67
CA LEU A 273 -4.23 1.53 19.79
C LEU A 273 -3.62 2.87 19.41
N LYS A 274 -2.30 3.02 19.52
CA LYS A 274 -1.58 4.23 19.13
C LYS A 274 -1.63 4.42 17.61
N GLU A 275 -1.36 3.37 16.86
CA GLU A 275 -1.36 3.33 15.40
C GLU A 275 -2.78 3.51 14.87
N VAL A 276 -3.77 2.86 15.51
CA VAL A 276 -5.20 3.09 15.24
C VAL A 276 -5.59 4.55 15.47
N LYS A 277 -5.20 5.15 16.61
CA LYS A 277 -5.52 6.55 16.92
C LYS A 277 -4.94 7.50 15.88
N GLN A 278 -3.68 7.31 15.50
CA GLN A 278 -3.05 8.13 14.46
C GLN A 278 -3.74 7.95 13.10
N SER A 279 -4.13 6.72 12.76
CA SER A 279 -4.83 6.42 11.51
C SER A 279 -6.21 7.08 11.44
N VAL A 280 -6.99 7.01 12.54
CA VAL A 280 -8.28 7.72 12.66
C VAL A 280 -8.10 9.23 12.51
N ASN A 281 -7.09 9.81 13.15
CA ASN A 281 -6.82 11.24 13.06
C ASN A 281 -6.43 11.66 11.63
N GLY A 282 -5.60 10.88 10.95
CA GLY A 282 -5.22 11.12 9.56
C GLY A 282 -6.41 11.05 8.61
N ILE A 283 -7.30 10.07 8.79
CA ILE A 283 -8.54 9.95 7.98
C ILE A 283 -9.50 11.12 8.27
N LYS A 284 -9.67 11.52 9.53
CA LYS A 284 -10.47 12.72 9.85
C LYS A 284 -9.90 13.99 9.24
N ALA A 285 -8.57 14.14 9.22
CA ALA A 285 -7.91 15.25 8.54
C ALA A 285 -8.23 15.26 7.04
N VAL A 286 -8.16 14.09 6.38
CA VAL A 286 -8.59 13.93 4.99
C VAL A 286 -10.04 14.36 4.79
N MET A 287 -10.96 13.84 5.60
CA MET A 287 -12.38 14.17 5.49
C MET A 287 -12.63 15.67 5.64
N HIS A 288 -11.93 16.34 6.56
CA HIS A 288 -11.99 17.79 6.69
C HIS A 288 -11.47 18.53 5.44
N HIS A 289 -10.31 18.14 4.87
CA HIS A 289 -9.81 18.76 3.63
C HIS A 289 -10.70 18.52 2.41
N LEU A 290 -11.45 17.42 2.41
CA LEU A 290 -12.47 17.13 1.40
C LEU A 290 -13.80 17.82 1.69
N ASN A 291 -13.87 18.68 2.71
CA ASN A 291 -15.08 19.35 3.20
C ASN A 291 -16.23 18.38 3.53
N MET A 292 -15.90 17.15 3.92
CA MET A 292 -16.89 16.15 4.32
C MET A 292 -17.38 16.35 5.76
N ILE A 293 -16.52 16.91 6.62
CA ILE A 293 -16.83 17.19 8.03
C ILE A 293 -16.27 18.55 8.44
N ASP A 294 -16.94 19.22 9.36
CA ASP A 294 -16.51 20.53 9.89
C ASP A 294 -15.41 20.42 10.97
N ASP A 295 -15.29 19.25 11.61
CA ASP A 295 -14.35 19.01 12.70
C ASP A 295 -12.91 19.20 12.22
N LYS A 296 -12.31 20.31 12.64
CA LYS A 296 -10.92 20.64 12.31
C LYS A 296 -9.96 19.68 13.03
N PRO A 297 -9.07 18.97 12.31
CA PRO A 297 -8.06 18.16 12.94
C PRO A 297 -7.11 19.02 13.79
N GLN A 298 -6.61 18.44 14.88
CA GLN A 298 -5.58 19.09 15.69
C GLN A 298 -4.37 19.42 14.82
N ARG A 299 -3.71 20.54 15.12
CA ARG A 299 -2.48 20.93 14.42
C ARG A 299 -1.44 19.83 14.60
N ALA A 300 -1.07 19.20 13.49
CA ALA A 300 -0.11 18.11 13.47
C ALA A 300 1.27 18.59 12.98
N PRO A 301 2.36 17.91 13.37
CA PRO A 301 3.69 18.12 12.80
C PRO A 301 3.72 17.95 11.28
N LYS A 302 4.75 18.50 10.63
CA LYS A 302 4.96 18.35 9.19
C LYS A 302 5.24 16.88 8.84
N GLN A 303 4.68 16.41 7.73
CA GLN A 303 4.96 15.09 7.16
C GLN A 303 6.45 14.91 6.87
N ASN A 304 6.99 13.76 7.30
CA ASN A 304 8.21 13.23 6.70
C ASN A 304 7.83 12.58 5.37
N VAL A 305 8.46 13.01 4.28
CA VAL A 305 8.23 12.45 2.94
C VAL A 305 9.52 11.82 2.44
N PHE A 306 9.47 10.50 2.21
CA PHE A 306 10.58 9.71 1.71
C PHE A 306 10.32 9.32 0.27
N TYR A 307 11.05 9.93 -0.65
CA TYR A 307 10.94 9.59 -2.07
C TYR A 307 11.84 8.43 -2.51
N LYS A 308 12.84 8.08 -1.69
CA LYS A 308 13.68 6.91 -1.87
C LYS A 308 13.69 6.12 -0.56
N SER A 309 13.72 4.81 -0.67
CA SER A 309 13.83 3.92 0.48
C SER A 309 14.55 2.64 0.07
N THR A 310 15.12 1.92 1.04
CA THR A 310 15.83 0.67 0.76
C THR A 310 15.58 -0.38 1.84
N TRP A 311 15.61 -1.64 1.43
CA TRP A 311 15.54 -2.78 2.34
C TRP A 311 16.94 -3.30 2.66
N LEU A 312 17.26 -3.36 3.94
CA LEU A 312 18.46 -4.00 4.46
C LEU A 312 18.14 -5.44 4.83
N ARG A 313 19.01 -6.36 4.40
CA ARG A 313 18.74 -7.80 4.43
C ARG A 313 19.76 -8.53 5.29
N ALA A 314 19.34 -9.68 5.83
CA ALA A 314 20.23 -10.60 6.51
C ALA A 314 21.08 -11.35 5.47
N ASP A 315 22.38 -11.45 5.68
CA ASP A 315 23.29 -12.19 4.79
C ASP A 315 23.44 -13.67 5.17
N GLN A 316 23.02 -14.05 6.38
CA GLN A 316 23.04 -15.44 6.87
C GLN A 316 21.74 -15.84 7.56
N SER A 317 21.60 -17.14 7.82
CA SER A 317 20.51 -17.68 8.66
C SER A 317 20.82 -17.53 10.15
N GLY A 318 19.78 -17.41 10.97
CA GLY A 318 19.93 -17.48 12.42
C GLY A 318 18.80 -16.81 13.18
N VAL A 319 18.99 -16.70 14.49
CA VAL A 319 18.15 -15.90 15.38
C VAL A 319 18.47 -14.43 15.12
N PHE A 320 17.51 -13.69 14.57
CA PHE A 320 17.60 -12.26 14.38
C PHE A 320 17.13 -11.52 15.63
N LEU A 321 17.96 -10.60 16.11
CA LEU A 321 17.68 -9.69 17.21
C LEU A 321 17.87 -8.25 16.74
N SER A 322 16.80 -7.46 16.78
CA SER A 322 16.86 -6.05 16.43
C SER A 322 17.34 -5.21 17.60
N GLU A 323 18.30 -4.33 17.35
CA GLU A 323 18.74 -3.27 18.27
C GLU A 323 18.13 -1.91 17.90
N ALA A 324 17.87 -1.71 16.61
CA ALA A 324 17.23 -0.51 16.10
C ALA A 324 15.74 -0.47 16.42
N LYS A 325 15.23 0.76 16.61
CA LYS A 325 13.83 1.04 16.89
C LYS A 325 13.14 1.66 15.67
N LEU A 326 11.85 1.41 15.58
CA LEU A 326 11.00 2.03 14.57
C LEU A 326 10.99 3.57 14.77
N GLY A 327 11.18 4.34 13.70
CA GLY A 327 11.31 5.80 13.74
C GLY A 327 12.72 6.32 14.07
N GLN A 328 13.68 5.45 14.39
CA GLN A 328 15.06 5.84 14.68
C GLN A 328 15.76 6.39 13.43
N ASN A 329 16.47 7.51 13.57
CA ASN A 329 17.41 7.98 12.55
C ASN A 329 18.73 7.22 12.65
N VAL A 330 19.28 6.82 11.51
CA VAL A 330 20.49 6.01 11.39
C VAL A 330 21.46 6.61 10.39
N LYS A 331 22.75 6.37 10.61
CA LYS A 331 23.85 6.72 9.72
C LYS A 331 24.39 5.48 9.02
N LYS A 332 24.95 5.67 7.83
CA LYS A 332 25.66 4.61 7.12
C LYS A 332 26.77 4.04 8.02
N GLY A 333 26.76 2.72 8.20
CA GLY A 333 27.70 1.99 9.05
C GLY A 333 27.13 1.58 10.42
N ASP A 334 26.06 2.23 10.88
CA ASP A 334 25.41 1.93 12.16
C ASP A 334 24.97 0.47 12.22
N ILE A 335 25.17 -0.17 13.36
CA ILE A 335 24.67 -1.52 13.63
C ILE A 335 23.18 -1.41 13.98
N LEU A 336 22.36 -2.18 13.28
CA LEU A 336 20.91 -2.19 13.47
C LEU A 336 20.43 -3.40 14.26
N GLY A 337 21.17 -4.51 14.18
CA GLY A 337 20.86 -5.74 14.87
C GLY A 337 21.82 -6.84 14.47
N SER A 338 21.59 -8.03 14.99
CA SER A 338 22.44 -9.21 14.76
C SER A 338 21.63 -10.42 14.32
N VAL A 339 22.29 -11.32 13.60
CA VAL A 339 21.78 -12.64 13.23
C VAL A 339 22.79 -13.66 13.72
N THR A 340 22.37 -14.53 14.64
CA THR A 340 23.25 -15.51 15.31
C THR A 340 22.78 -16.93 15.03
N ASP A 341 23.67 -17.77 14.54
CA ASP A 341 23.44 -19.21 14.42
C ASP A 341 23.33 -19.82 15.83
N PRO A 342 22.18 -20.39 16.22
CA PRO A 342 21.98 -20.91 17.57
C PRO A 342 22.79 -22.18 17.88
N ILE A 343 23.37 -22.85 16.86
CA ILE A 343 24.16 -24.07 17.03
C ILE A 343 25.65 -23.74 17.13
N THR A 344 26.15 -22.90 16.21
CA THR A 344 27.59 -22.56 16.16
C THR A 344 27.97 -21.31 16.95
N ASN A 345 26.98 -20.55 17.41
CA ASN A 345 27.13 -19.24 18.05
C ASN A 345 27.87 -18.21 17.18
N ARG A 346 27.96 -18.43 15.86
CA ARG A 346 28.51 -17.44 14.92
C ARG A 346 27.48 -16.35 14.70
N SER A 347 27.91 -15.10 14.85
CA SER A 347 27.05 -13.93 14.71
C SER A 347 27.52 -13.02 13.58
N SER A 348 26.56 -12.41 12.88
CA SER A 348 26.78 -11.34 11.90
C SER A 348 25.90 -10.16 12.27
N VAL A 349 26.40 -8.94 12.07
CA VAL A 349 25.62 -7.72 12.27
C VAL A 349 25.00 -7.25 10.96
N ILE A 350 23.78 -6.74 11.03
CA ILE A 350 23.16 -5.99 9.93
C ILE A 350 23.50 -4.51 10.14
N ARG A 351 24.14 -3.90 9.15
CA ARG A 351 24.51 -2.48 9.18
C ARG A 351 23.66 -1.66 8.23
N SER A 352 23.43 -0.40 8.58
CA SER A 352 22.84 0.54 7.63
C SER A 352 23.81 0.83 6.48
N SER A 353 23.34 0.68 5.24
CA SER A 353 24.11 1.07 4.05
C SER A 353 23.91 2.54 3.66
N VAL A 354 22.99 3.24 4.33
CA VAL A 354 22.54 4.60 4.02
C VAL A 354 22.30 5.43 5.28
N ASP A 355 22.27 6.74 5.12
CA ASP A 355 21.68 7.65 6.11
C ASP A 355 20.16 7.69 5.92
N GLY A 356 19.39 7.64 7.00
CA GLY A 356 17.93 7.66 6.89
C GLY A 356 17.18 7.42 8.19
N GLN A 357 15.90 7.05 8.08
CA GLN A 357 15.03 6.71 9.20
C GLN A 357 14.48 5.29 9.04
N ILE A 358 14.45 4.51 10.12
CA ILE A 358 13.80 3.19 10.14
C ILE A 358 12.28 3.37 10.04
N ILE A 359 11.71 3.02 8.90
CA ILE A 359 10.28 3.16 8.57
C ILE A 359 9.51 1.84 8.66
N GLY A 360 10.24 0.72 8.73
CA GLY A 360 9.72 -0.61 9.00
C GLY A 360 10.84 -1.54 9.45
N LEU A 361 10.51 -2.55 10.24
CA LEU A 361 11.48 -3.54 10.71
C LEU A 361 10.83 -4.89 10.97
N ALA A 362 11.64 -5.94 10.92
CA ALA A 362 11.29 -7.26 11.37
C ALA A 362 11.33 -7.35 12.90
N LEU A 363 10.39 -8.11 13.47
CA LEU A 363 10.44 -8.47 14.88
C LEU A 363 11.51 -9.54 15.11
N ASN A 364 11.92 -9.75 16.35
CA ASN A 364 12.88 -10.79 16.72
C ASN A 364 12.33 -12.17 16.32
N GLN A 365 13.03 -12.89 15.44
CA GLN A 365 12.57 -14.13 14.83
C GLN A 365 13.73 -14.93 14.22
N MET A 366 13.45 -16.15 13.75
CA MET A 366 14.37 -16.87 12.87
C MET A 366 14.32 -16.30 11.44
N VAL A 367 15.49 -16.05 10.86
CA VAL A 367 15.60 -15.52 9.49
C VAL A 367 16.52 -16.38 8.64
N MET A 368 16.36 -16.24 7.32
CA MET A 368 17.18 -16.89 6.29
C MET A 368 17.94 -15.82 5.48
N PRO A 369 18.98 -16.18 4.70
CA PRO A 369 19.71 -15.23 3.88
C PRO A 369 18.77 -14.53 2.89
N GLY A 370 18.99 -13.24 2.68
CA GLY A 370 18.14 -12.38 1.88
C GLY A 370 16.87 -11.90 2.59
N PHE A 371 16.60 -12.30 3.82
CA PHE A 371 15.42 -11.83 4.56
C PHE A 371 15.48 -10.33 4.79
N ALA A 372 14.42 -9.61 4.41
CA ALA A 372 14.29 -8.17 4.60
C ALA A 372 14.04 -7.83 6.07
N ALA A 373 15.07 -7.32 6.75
CA ALA A 373 15.09 -7.06 8.18
C ALA A 373 14.72 -5.61 8.52
N TYR A 374 15.19 -4.63 7.75
CA TYR A 374 14.88 -3.21 7.97
C TYR A 374 14.49 -2.52 6.67
N HIS A 375 13.50 -1.63 6.75
CA HIS A 375 13.15 -0.70 5.69
C HIS A 375 13.58 0.70 6.13
N VAL A 376 14.46 1.33 5.36
CA VAL A 376 15.01 2.64 5.68
C VAL A 376 14.53 3.67 4.67
N GLY A 377 13.84 4.70 5.15
CA GLY A 377 13.47 5.87 4.37
C GLY A 377 14.67 6.80 4.24
N ILE A 378 15.01 7.18 3.01
CA ILE A 378 16.17 8.01 2.72
C ILE A 378 15.68 9.44 2.53
N ALA A 379 16.13 10.34 3.41
CA ALA A 379 15.86 11.75 3.24
C ALA A 379 16.54 12.23 1.95
N ALA A 380 15.76 12.82 1.05
CA ALA A 380 16.27 13.32 -0.22
C ALA A 380 15.80 14.76 -0.43
N ASP A 381 16.61 15.55 -1.13
CA ASP A 381 16.23 16.88 -1.57
C ASP A 381 15.05 16.76 -2.55
N VAL A 382 13.90 17.32 -2.15
CA VAL A 382 12.63 17.29 -2.87
C VAL A 382 12.79 17.75 -4.32
N LYS A 383 13.64 18.75 -4.58
CA LYS A 383 13.86 19.29 -5.93
C LYS A 383 14.59 18.28 -6.83
N LYS A 384 15.61 17.62 -6.28
CA LYS A 384 16.39 16.61 -7.01
C LYS A 384 15.56 15.38 -7.32
N VAL A 385 14.72 14.95 -6.39
CA VAL A 385 13.82 13.81 -6.62
C VAL A 385 12.74 14.15 -7.66
N ALA A 386 12.14 15.34 -7.61
CA ALA A 386 11.15 15.74 -8.60
C ALA A 386 11.73 15.70 -10.02
N ALA A 387 12.98 16.17 -10.20
CA ALA A 387 13.68 16.09 -11.47
C ALA A 387 13.97 14.64 -11.91
N ASP A 388 14.52 13.81 -11.02
CA ASP A 388 14.78 12.38 -11.29
C ASP A 388 13.48 11.66 -11.73
N LYS A 389 12.36 11.97 -11.08
CA LYS A 389 11.07 11.32 -11.37
C LYS A 389 10.45 11.72 -12.69
N VAL A 390 10.54 12.99 -13.06
CA VAL A 390 10.06 13.43 -14.38
C VAL A 390 10.85 12.69 -15.46
N ALA A 391 12.17 12.56 -15.27
CA ALA A 391 12.98 11.75 -16.17
C ALA A 391 12.54 10.27 -16.19
N ASP A 392 12.38 9.65 -15.01
CA ASP A 392 11.95 8.24 -14.91
C ASP A 392 10.55 8.01 -15.51
N SER A 393 9.59 8.94 -15.33
CA SER A 393 8.24 8.81 -15.89
C SER A 393 8.24 8.95 -17.40
N VAL A 394 9.03 9.87 -17.95
CA VAL A 394 9.18 10.04 -19.41
C VAL A 394 9.81 8.78 -20.01
N VAL A 395 10.81 8.21 -19.35
CA VAL A 395 11.43 6.94 -19.77
C VAL A 395 10.45 5.77 -19.67
N ALA A 396 9.69 5.67 -18.57
CA ALA A 396 8.72 4.59 -18.39
C ALA A 396 7.57 4.65 -19.41
N GLU A 397 7.04 5.84 -19.68
CA GLU A 397 6.01 6.08 -20.70
C GLU A 397 6.54 5.75 -22.11
N ALA A 398 7.78 6.11 -22.40
CA ALA A 398 8.43 5.72 -23.67
C ALA A 398 8.64 4.21 -23.81
N LEU A 399 8.82 3.47 -22.70
CA LEU A 399 9.06 2.03 -22.69
C LEU A 399 7.79 1.18 -22.55
N GLU A 400 6.66 1.75 -22.14
CA GLU A 400 5.39 1.03 -21.97
C GLU A 400 4.90 0.34 -23.25
N PRO A 401 4.93 0.98 -24.44
CA PRO A 401 4.57 0.31 -25.70
C PRO A 401 5.49 -0.88 -26.02
N VAL A 402 6.77 -0.77 -25.68
CA VAL A 402 7.75 -1.83 -25.88
C VAL A 402 7.45 -3.01 -24.95
N ALA A 403 7.15 -2.74 -23.68
CA ALA A 403 6.82 -3.76 -22.70
C ALA A 403 5.53 -4.51 -23.04
N GLU A 404 4.47 -3.82 -23.51
CA GLU A 404 3.23 -4.47 -23.95
C GLU A 404 3.46 -5.32 -25.21
N ASN A 405 4.19 -4.80 -26.20
CA ASN A 405 4.56 -5.60 -27.37
C ASN A 405 5.33 -6.87 -26.97
N MET A 406 6.26 -6.79 -26.01
CA MET A 406 6.98 -7.96 -25.53
C MET A 406 6.08 -9.00 -24.85
N LYS A 407 5.04 -8.57 -24.12
CA LYS A 407 4.05 -9.47 -23.51
C LYS A 407 3.18 -10.16 -24.57
N GLU A 408 2.76 -9.42 -25.60
CA GLU A 408 1.98 -9.96 -26.72
C GLU A 408 2.79 -11.05 -27.44
N VAL A 409 4.05 -10.75 -27.78
CA VAL A 409 4.98 -11.72 -28.40
C VAL A 409 5.20 -12.94 -27.52
N ALA A 410 5.37 -12.75 -26.21
CA ALA A 410 5.51 -13.86 -25.27
C ALA A 410 4.25 -14.73 -25.24
N ARG A 411 3.06 -14.12 -25.25
CA ARG A 411 1.77 -14.81 -25.23
C ARG A 411 1.54 -15.60 -26.52
N GLU A 412 1.79 -15.01 -27.68
CA GLU A 412 1.68 -15.70 -28.97
C GLU A 412 2.66 -16.87 -29.09
N ALA A 413 3.91 -16.66 -28.65
CA ALA A 413 4.92 -17.72 -28.64
C ALA A 413 4.52 -18.89 -27.72
N ALA A 414 3.98 -18.57 -26.53
CA ALA A 414 3.48 -19.58 -25.60
C ALA A 414 2.31 -20.38 -26.20
N GLN A 415 1.33 -19.69 -26.80
CA GLN A 415 0.17 -20.33 -27.44
C GLN A 415 0.59 -21.19 -28.64
N LYS A 416 1.55 -20.73 -29.45
CA LYS A 416 2.06 -21.49 -30.60
C LYS A 416 2.82 -22.73 -30.15
N ALA A 417 3.70 -22.60 -29.15
CA ALA A 417 4.47 -23.73 -28.64
C ALA A 417 3.59 -24.79 -27.94
N ALA A 418 2.57 -24.35 -27.20
CA ALA A 418 1.61 -25.23 -26.53
C ALA A 418 0.74 -26.05 -27.50
N LYS A 419 0.61 -25.64 -28.78
CA LYS A 419 -0.07 -26.44 -29.81
C LYS A 419 0.75 -27.65 -30.29
N THR A 420 2.07 -27.62 -30.08
CA THR A 420 3.01 -28.61 -30.63
C THR A 420 3.79 -29.38 -29.56
N SER A 421 3.75 -28.94 -28.30
CA SER A 421 4.44 -29.58 -27.19
C SER A 421 3.71 -29.35 -25.87
N ASN A 422 3.55 -30.44 -25.09
CA ASN A 422 3.07 -30.39 -23.71
C ASN A 422 4.22 -30.29 -22.69
N ASP A 423 5.48 -30.20 -23.12
CA ASP A 423 6.64 -30.01 -22.23
C ASP A 423 6.78 -28.53 -21.84
N PRO A 424 6.63 -28.18 -20.54
CA PRO A 424 6.76 -26.80 -20.08
C PRO A 424 8.12 -26.17 -20.37
N LYS A 425 9.20 -26.97 -20.42
CA LYS A 425 10.55 -26.45 -20.72
C LYS A 425 10.68 -26.03 -22.19
N ALA A 426 10.05 -26.78 -23.10
CA ALA A 426 10.03 -26.46 -24.52
C ALA A 426 9.21 -25.18 -24.78
N VAL A 427 8.08 -24.99 -24.08
CA VAL A 427 7.26 -23.77 -24.18
C VAL A 427 8.03 -22.56 -23.63
N ASP A 428 8.68 -22.67 -22.47
CA ASP A 428 9.49 -21.58 -21.90
C ASP A 428 10.67 -21.21 -22.82
N ALA A 429 11.36 -22.20 -23.39
CA ALA A 429 12.45 -21.96 -24.34
C ALA A 429 11.96 -21.21 -25.60
N ALA A 430 10.79 -21.56 -26.13
CA ALA A 430 10.19 -20.90 -27.28
C ALA A 430 9.80 -19.45 -26.97
N VAL A 431 9.20 -19.20 -25.80
CA VAL A 431 8.86 -17.84 -25.33
C VAL A 431 10.10 -16.98 -25.18
N ARG A 432 11.15 -17.48 -24.51
CA ARG A 432 12.41 -16.74 -24.34
C ARG A 432 13.09 -16.43 -25.68
N LYS A 433 13.05 -17.36 -26.63
CA LYS A 433 13.57 -17.14 -27.98
C LYS A 433 12.79 -16.03 -28.70
N ALA A 434 11.46 -16.09 -28.69
CA ALA A 434 10.62 -15.09 -29.34
C ALA A 434 10.80 -13.68 -28.76
N ILE A 435 10.89 -13.56 -27.42
CA ILE A 435 11.18 -12.28 -26.75
C ILE A 435 12.55 -11.75 -27.18
N LYS A 436 13.57 -12.61 -27.25
CA LYS A 436 14.93 -12.21 -27.62
C LYS A 436 15.04 -11.80 -29.09
N ASP A 437 14.35 -12.50 -29.99
CA ASP A 437 14.33 -12.17 -31.42
C ASP A 437 13.57 -10.85 -31.66
N ASN A 438 12.46 -10.63 -30.95
CA ASN A 438 11.73 -9.36 -31.00
C ASN A 438 12.57 -8.20 -30.44
N ALA A 439 13.28 -8.41 -29.32
CA ALA A 439 14.16 -7.38 -28.75
C ALA A 439 15.24 -6.92 -29.73
N LYS A 440 15.85 -7.85 -30.49
CA LYS A 440 16.85 -7.55 -31.51
C LYS A 440 16.27 -6.77 -32.69
N ASN A 441 15.06 -7.11 -33.12
CA ASN A 441 14.40 -6.40 -34.22
C ASN A 441 14.00 -4.97 -33.79
N THR A 442 13.53 -4.79 -32.56
CA THR A 442 13.18 -3.48 -32.02
C THR A 442 14.42 -2.58 -31.88
N SER A 443 15.59 -3.12 -31.50
CA SER A 443 16.83 -2.32 -31.45
C SER A 443 17.33 -1.90 -32.83
N GLN A 444 17.09 -2.71 -33.88
CA GLN A 444 17.48 -2.36 -35.25
C GLN A 444 16.62 -1.26 -35.87
N LEU A 445 15.39 -1.05 -35.38
CA LEU A 445 14.49 0.00 -35.85
C LEU A 445 14.80 1.39 -35.26
N VAL A 446 15.60 1.47 -34.18
CA VAL A 446 15.98 2.73 -33.52
C VAL A 446 17.29 3.31 -34.11
N ASP A 447 18.07 2.51 -34.83
CA ASP A 447 19.38 2.90 -35.39
C ASP A 447 19.35 3.29 -36.90
N GLU A 448 18.21 3.27 -37.59
CA GLU A 448 18.13 3.76 -38.98
C GLU A 448 17.78 5.27 -39.04
N PRO A 449 18.61 6.12 -39.66
CA PRO A 449 18.22 7.50 -39.95
C PRO A 449 17.08 7.54 -40.98
N PRO A 450 16.21 8.56 -40.95
CA PRO A 450 15.02 8.61 -41.80
C PRO A 450 15.42 8.59 -43.28
N ARG A 451 14.94 7.59 -44.03
CA ARG A 451 15.15 7.52 -45.48
C ARG A 451 14.48 8.72 -46.16
N THR A 452 15.31 9.61 -46.71
CA THR A 452 14.91 10.61 -47.69
C THR A 452 14.32 9.90 -48.92
N LYS A 453 13.05 10.20 -49.23
CA LYS A 453 12.44 9.83 -50.51
C LYS A 453 13.20 10.52 -51.64
N SER A 454 13.99 9.77 -52.41
CA SER A 454 14.45 10.21 -53.73
C SER A 454 13.23 10.27 -54.66
N GLY A 455 12.82 11.49 -55.01
CA GLY A 455 11.75 11.75 -55.96
C GLY A 455 12.09 11.22 -57.34
N GLY A 456 11.09 10.59 -57.97
CA GLY A 456 11.10 10.35 -59.41
C GLY A 456 10.98 11.67 -60.15
N GLU A 457 11.77 11.81 -61.21
CA GLU A 457 11.68 12.88 -62.19
C GLU A 457 10.33 12.84 -62.93
N PRO A 458 9.72 14.01 -63.19
CA PRO A 458 8.81 14.17 -64.31
C PRO A 458 9.49 14.99 -65.42
N GLU A 459 9.56 14.43 -66.63
CA GLU A 459 9.86 15.20 -67.84
C GLU A 459 8.70 16.15 -68.16
N THR A 460 9.00 17.44 -68.28
CA THR A 460 8.06 18.50 -68.68
C THR A 460 8.31 18.91 -70.14
N GLU A 461 7.26 18.84 -70.97
CA GLU A 461 7.15 19.60 -72.22
C GLU A 461 7.11 21.11 -71.92
N GLY A 462 7.84 21.88 -72.71
CA GLY A 462 8.20 23.26 -72.40
C GLY A 462 7.16 24.33 -72.72
N ALA A 463 7.37 25.50 -72.12
CA ALA A 463 7.01 26.78 -72.70
C ALA A 463 7.84 27.91 -72.06
N LYS A 464 8.36 28.75 -72.95
CA LYS A 464 9.19 29.96 -72.78
C LYS A 464 8.72 30.92 -71.68
N GLU A 465 9.66 31.45 -70.90
CA GLU A 465 9.56 32.81 -70.33
C GLU A 465 9.89 33.86 -71.41
N PRO A 466 9.53 35.13 -71.19
CA PRO A 466 10.59 36.04 -70.74
C PRO A 466 10.19 37.08 -69.67
N ALA A 467 11.13 37.27 -68.75
CA ALA A 467 11.66 38.53 -68.23
C ALA A 467 10.71 39.56 -67.56
N MET A 468 10.97 39.81 -66.27
CA MET A 468 11.20 41.19 -65.80
C MET A 468 12.00 41.24 -64.49
N SER A 469 13.07 42.03 -64.54
CA SER A 469 13.97 42.41 -63.45
C SER A 469 13.29 43.33 -62.42
N ILE A 470 13.65 43.23 -61.13
CA ILE A 470 14.11 44.37 -60.29
C ILE A 470 15.10 43.84 -59.23
N ARG A 471 16.13 44.66 -59.00
CA ARG A 471 17.32 44.49 -58.13
C ARG A 471 17.03 44.83 -56.64
N PRO A 472 18.01 44.58 -55.75
CA PRO A 472 17.80 44.42 -54.31
C PRO A 472 18.08 45.71 -53.52
N ASN A 473 17.60 45.76 -52.27
CA ASN A 473 18.19 46.59 -51.24
C ASN A 473 18.60 45.70 -50.06
N ASP A 474 19.92 45.62 -49.87
CA ASP A 474 20.58 45.41 -48.59
C ASP A 474 20.51 46.70 -47.77
N GLU A 475 20.34 46.57 -46.46
CA GLU A 475 20.84 47.46 -45.39
C GLU A 475 20.49 46.75 -44.06
N MET A 476 21.43 45.99 -43.48
CA MET A 476 22.29 46.40 -42.35
C MET A 476 21.62 47.34 -41.34
N GLU A 477 21.31 46.84 -40.13
CA GLU A 477 21.94 47.33 -38.89
C GLU A 477 21.53 46.52 -37.65
N GLU A 478 22.41 46.62 -36.67
CA GLU A 478 22.66 45.82 -35.48
C GLU A 478 21.77 46.08 -34.24
N HIS A 479 21.54 45.00 -33.49
CA HIS A 479 21.56 44.88 -32.00
C HIS A 479 20.44 45.53 -31.13
N PRO A 480 20.34 45.21 -29.82
CA PRO A 480 19.95 43.91 -29.24
C PRO A 480 18.85 44.06 -28.15
N GLU A 481 18.16 42.97 -27.79
CA GLU A 481 17.72 42.64 -26.41
C GLU A 481 17.20 41.20 -26.33
#